data_AF-A0A6P8F3E1-F1
#
_entry.id   AF-A0A6P8F3E1-F1
#
_cell.length_a   1.000
_cell.length_b   1.000
_cell.length_c   1.000
_cell.angle_alpha   90.00
_cell.angle_beta   90.00
_cell.angle_gamma   90.00
#
_symmetry.space_group_name_H-M   'P 1'
#
loop_
_entity.id
_entity.type
_entity.pdbx_description
1 polymer ?
#
loop_
_entity_poly.entity_id
_entity_poly.type
_entity_poly.pdbx_seq_one_letter_code
_entity_poly.pdbx_strand_id
1 'polypeptide(L)'
;MTSKEHFGQQGALLEDPSAWLALQAANGLAIPYLGVLLDVKVGDVLFPGCGVVVVKDHCLANTNGLVGTNIIKHCWDTLTKDNLTVPSLSSERFQQQSWRNAMRVCAKEARFAASDGFTGYVRTINRYPLEIPGHSEVLVWGRTKAGIQKRDYQCLVEPFGESDVLTARAVSTVKQGKVTHQSEKHKQHPGLPTTPPEAG
;
A
#
# COMPACT_ATOMS: atom_id res chain seq x y z
N MET A 1 21.59 -8.50 23.36
CA MET A 1 21.56 -9.77 22.60
C MET A 1 22.21 -9.53 21.26
N THR A 2 23.17 -10.38 20.89
CA THR A 2 24.08 -10.17 19.76
C THR A 2 23.59 -10.89 18.50
N SER A 3 23.67 -10.23 17.35
CA SER A 3 23.30 -10.70 15.98
C SER A 3 23.60 -12.18 15.65
N LYS A 4 24.66 -12.76 16.25
CA LYS A 4 25.06 -14.17 16.09
C LYS A 4 24.00 -15.21 16.49
N GLU A 5 23.16 -14.93 17.48
CA GLU A 5 22.23 -15.93 18.02
C GLU A 5 21.07 -16.25 17.06
N HIS A 6 20.68 -15.29 16.20
CA HIS A 6 19.54 -15.44 15.28
C HIS A 6 19.93 -15.69 13.82
N PHE A 7 21.08 -15.19 13.37
CA PHE A 7 21.50 -15.25 11.96
C PHE A 7 22.76 -16.10 11.72
N GLY A 8 23.27 -16.80 12.74
CA GLY A 8 24.47 -17.63 12.60
C GLY A 8 25.66 -16.84 12.03
N GLN A 9 26.34 -17.42 11.03
CA GLN A 9 27.47 -16.75 10.36
C GLN A 9 27.05 -15.51 9.54
N GLN A 10 25.80 -15.44 9.07
CA GLN A 10 25.29 -14.31 8.28
C GLN A 10 25.07 -13.06 9.13
N GLY A 11 24.89 -13.21 10.45
CA GLY A 11 24.83 -12.08 11.37
C GLY A 11 26.12 -11.25 11.45
N ALA A 12 27.26 -11.85 11.05
CA ALA A 12 28.55 -11.16 10.94
C ALA A 12 28.70 -10.37 9.62
N LEU A 13 27.83 -10.63 8.63
CA LEU A 13 27.80 -9.92 7.35
C LEU A 13 26.89 -8.69 7.37
N LEU A 14 26.24 -8.41 8.51
CA LEU A 14 25.42 -7.22 8.65
C LEU A 14 26.30 -5.98 8.59
N GLU A 15 26.07 -5.16 7.58
CA GLU A 15 26.67 -3.85 7.47
C GLU A 15 25.86 -2.85 8.30
N ASP A 16 26.53 -1.87 8.88
CA ASP A 16 25.88 -0.73 9.53
C ASP A 16 25.49 0.30 8.46
N PRO A 17 24.19 0.47 8.15
CA PRO A 17 23.75 1.38 7.10
C PRO A 17 23.53 2.81 7.63
N SER A 18 23.85 3.11 8.90
CA SER A 18 23.50 4.39 9.55
C SER A 18 24.02 5.63 8.82
N ALA A 19 25.06 5.49 8.00
CA ALA A 19 25.60 6.57 7.18
C ALA A 19 24.71 6.96 5.99
N TRP A 20 23.81 6.09 5.52
CA TRP A 20 23.06 6.28 4.27
C TRP A 20 21.60 5.80 4.30
N LEU A 21 21.16 5.13 5.37
CA LEU A 21 19.79 4.62 5.51
C LEU A 21 19.11 5.14 6.78
N ALA A 22 18.02 5.87 6.61
CA ALA A 22 17.12 6.23 7.70
C ALA A 22 15.72 5.68 7.38
N LEU A 23 15.26 4.68 8.16
CA LEU A 23 13.93 4.11 7.99
C LEU A 23 12.94 4.73 8.96
N GLN A 24 11.81 5.15 8.41
CA GLN A 24 10.69 5.72 9.16
C GLN A 24 9.42 4.98 8.80
N ALA A 25 8.63 4.63 9.82
CA ALA A 25 7.31 4.06 9.63
C ALA A 25 6.32 5.14 9.18
N ALA A 26 5.14 4.72 8.69
CA ALA A 26 4.10 5.63 8.23
C ALA A 26 3.61 6.61 9.31
N ASN A 27 3.81 6.30 10.59
CA ASN A 27 3.49 7.17 11.72
C ASN A 27 4.62 8.14 12.09
N GLY A 28 5.70 8.22 11.30
CA GLY A 28 6.83 9.10 11.56
C GLY A 28 7.82 8.57 12.61
N LEU A 29 7.61 7.38 13.17
CA LEU A 29 8.56 6.80 14.13
C LEU A 29 9.73 6.13 13.39
N ALA A 30 10.94 6.32 13.91
CA ALA A 30 12.12 5.63 13.41
C ALA A 30 11.98 4.11 13.60
N ILE A 31 12.35 3.34 12.58
CA ILE A 31 12.38 1.87 12.65
C ILE A 31 13.78 1.43 13.08
N PRO A 32 13.98 0.91 14.30
CA PRO A 32 15.30 0.53 14.76
C PRO A 32 15.76 -0.76 14.07
N TYR A 33 16.94 -0.69 13.45
CA TYR A 33 17.57 -1.81 12.77
C TYR A 33 18.89 -2.23 13.40
N LEU A 34 19.27 -3.49 13.17
CA LEU A 34 20.53 -4.10 13.56
C LEU A 34 21.58 -3.99 12.45
N GLY A 35 21.15 -3.90 11.20
CA GLY A 35 22.02 -3.77 10.04
C GLY A 35 21.32 -4.16 8.74
N VAL A 36 22.08 -4.23 7.66
CA VAL A 36 21.60 -4.63 6.33
C VAL A 36 22.44 -5.75 5.74
N LEU A 37 21.79 -6.56 4.91
CA LEU A 37 22.43 -7.45 3.95
C LEU A 37 22.15 -6.92 2.56
N LEU A 38 23.19 -6.64 1.78
CA LEU A 38 23.08 -6.21 0.39
C LEU A 38 23.26 -7.39 -0.57
N ASP A 39 22.85 -7.18 -1.81
CA ASP A 39 22.96 -8.12 -2.93
C ASP A 39 22.33 -9.48 -2.63
N VAL A 40 21.01 -9.46 -2.50
CA VAL A 40 20.21 -10.63 -2.11
C VAL A 40 20.27 -11.71 -3.19
N LYS A 41 20.62 -12.93 -2.78
CA LYS A 41 20.50 -14.11 -3.64
C LYS A 41 19.17 -14.80 -3.39
N VAL A 42 18.38 -15.03 -4.45
CA VAL A 42 17.17 -15.85 -4.42
C VAL A 42 17.40 -17.07 -5.31
N GLY A 43 17.56 -18.23 -4.69
CA GLY A 43 18.00 -19.44 -5.39
C GLY A 43 19.40 -19.27 -5.98
N ASP A 44 19.50 -19.39 -7.30
CA ASP A 44 20.75 -19.15 -8.04
C ASP A 44 20.85 -17.78 -8.69
N VAL A 45 19.86 -16.91 -8.49
CA VAL A 45 19.82 -15.57 -9.07
C VAL A 45 20.26 -14.53 -8.03
N LEU A 46 21.26 -13.74 -8.39
CA LEU A 46 21.72 -12.60 -7.59
C LEU A 46 20.95 -11.34 -8.00
N PHE A 47 20.45 -10.60 -7.01
CA PHE A 47 19.75 -9.33 -7.21
C PHE A 47 20.61 -8.18 -6.66
N PRO A 48 21.48 -7.58 -7.50
CA PRO A 48 22.34 -6.50 -7.07
C PRO A 48 21.54 -5.24 -6.72
N GLY A 49 21.99 -4.49 -5.72
CA GLY A 49 21.34 -3.25 -5.28
C GLY A 49 20.01 -3.45 -4.53
N CYS A 50 19.64 -4.70 -4.26
CA CYS A 50 18.56 -5.05 -3.32
C CYS A 50 19.17 -5.40 -1.97
N GLY A 51 18.44 -5.13 -0.89
CA GLY A 51 18.91 -5.47 0.46
C GLY A 51 17.80 -5.87 1.42
N VAL A 52 18.17 -6.67 2.42
CA VAL A 52 17.33 -7.05 3.56
C VAL A 52 17.77 -6.23 4.75
N VAL A 53 16.84 -5.47 5.33
CA VAL A 53 17.07 -4.75 6.58
C VAL A 53 16.67 -5.65 7.73
N VAL A 54 17.61 -5.91 8.63
CA VAL A 54 17.33 -6.65 9.86
C VAL A 54 16.91 -5.66 10.93
N VAL A 55 15.66 -5.76 11.37
CA VAL A 55 15.09 -4.89 12.41
C VAL A 55 15.15 -5.53 13.78
N LYS A 56 15.01 -4.73 14.85
CA LYS A 56 14.86 -5.28 16.20
C LYS A 56 13.53 -6.03 16.33
N ASP A 57 13.49 -7.06 17.18
CA ASP A 57 12.39 -8.05 17.25
C ASP A 57 10.98 -7.45 17.44
N HIS A 58 10.86 -6.32 18.12
CA HIS A 58 9.56 -5.67 18.37
C HIS A 58 9.01 -4.87 17.17
N CYS A 59 9.77 -4.77 16.06
CA CYS A 59 9.36 -3.99 14.88
C CYS A 59 8.42 -4.78 13.95
N LEU A 60 8.56 -6.10 13.95
CA LEU A 60 7.71 -7.00 13.21
C LEU A 60 6.89 -7.75 14.26
N ALA A 61 5.56 -7.68 14.16
CA ALA A 61 4.69 -8.40 15.08
C ALA A 61 4.78 -9.93 14.83
N ASN A 62 3.66 -10.62 14.66
CA ASN A 62 3.63 -12.08 14.40
C ASN A 62 4.03 -12.46 12.95
N THR A 63 4.86 -11.66 12.28
CA THR A 63 5.25 -11.87 10.88
C THR A 63 6.73 -12.17 10.77
N ASN A 64 7.09 -13.25 10.07
CA ASN A 64 8.47 -13.72 9.93
C ASN A 64 9.36 -12.80 9.06
N GLY A 65 8.79 -11.79 8.42
CA GLY A 65 9.50 -10.85 7.56
C GLY A 65 8.56 -10.08 6.65
N LEU A 66 9.00 -8.91 6.21
CA LEU A 66 8.32 -8.13 5.18
C LEU A 66 9.24 -8.05 3.96
N VAL A 67 8.75 -8.52 2.82
CA VAL A 67 9.47 -8.39 1.56
C VAL A 67 8.98 -7.11 0.88
N GLY A 68 9.89 -6.16 0.74
CA GLY A 68 9.61 -4.90 0.07
C GLY A 68 9.29 -5.08 -1.41
N THR A 69 8.58 -4.09 -1.96
CA THR A 69 8.25 -4.06 -3.38
C THR A 69 9.50 -3.91 -4.26
N ASN A 70 10.62 -3.44 -3.72
CA ASN A 70 11.91 -3.38 -4.42
C ASN A 70 12.37 -4.79 -4.86
N ILE A 71 12.38 -5.75 -3.95
CA ILE A 71 12.76 -7.15 -4.22
C ILE A 71 11.67 -7.82 -5.06
N ILE A 72 10.38 -7.63 -4.74
CA ILE A 72 9.28 -8.26 -5.49
C ILE A 72 9.27 -7.84 -6.95
N LYS A 73 9.46 -6.53 -7.24
CA LYS A 73 9.51 -6.03 -8.63
C LYS A 73 10.70 -6.58 -9.38
N HIS A 74 11.88 -6.59 -8.77
CA HIS A 74 13.08 -7.17 -9.38
C HIS A 74 12.90 -8.66 -9.67
N CYS A 75 12.41 -9.43 -8.70
CA CYS A 75 12.08 -10.84 -8.91
C CYS A 75 11.04 -11.02 -10.02
N TRP A 76 10.01 -10.18 -10.08
CA TRP A 76 8.97 -10.24 -11.12
C TRP A 76 9.57 -10.02 -12.50
N ASP A 77 10.31 -8.95 -12.68
CA ASP A 77 10.89 -8.57 -13.96
C ASP A 77 11.89 -9.63 -14.43
N THR A 78 12.82 -10.06 -13.59
CA THR A 78 13.83 -11.06 -13.96
C THR A 78 13.19 -12.43 -14.26
N LEU A 79 12.20 -12.85 -13.49
CA LEU A 79 11.56 -14.15 -13.71
C LEU A 79 10.58 -14.17 -14.90
N THR A 80 10.02 -13.02 -15.28
CA THR A 80 9.05 -12.92 -16.38
C THR A 80 9.64 -12.45 -17.70
N LYS A 81 10.65 -11.57 -17.70
CA LYS A 81 11.29 -11.06 -18.93
C LYS A 81 12.26 -12.06 -19.53
N ASP A 82 13.03 -12.78 -18.71
CA ASP A 82 14.09 -13.65 -19.21
C ASP A 82 13.62 -15.08 -19.52
N ASN A 83 12.30 -15.35 -19.46
CA ASN A 83 11.73 -16.71 -19.48
C ASN A 83 12.44 -17.67 -18.50
N LEU A 84 13.09 -17.13 -17.47
CA LEU A 84 13.74 -17.92 -16.44
C LEU A 84 12.64 -18.65 -15.70
N THR A 85 12.47 -19.92 -16.05
CA THR A 85 11.57 -20.81 -15.36
C THR A 85 11.94 -20.78 -13.87
N VAL A 86 10.96 -20.45 -13.02
CA VAL A 86 10.97 -20.63 -11.54
C VAL A 86 11.82 -21.82 -11.02
N PRO A 87 12.00 -22.94 -11.75
CA PRO A 87 13.08 -23.91 -11.59
C PRO A 87 14.47 -23.40 -11.16
N SER A 88 14.93 -22.22 -11.59
CA SER A 88 16.26 -21.70 -11.19
C SER A 88 16.32 -21.10 -9.77
N LEU A 89 15.18 -21.01 -9.08
CA LEU A 89 15.10 -20.44 -7.73
C LEU A 89 15.32 -21.47 -6.62
N SER A 90 15.23 -22.76 -6.93
CA SER A 90 15.47 -23.86 -5.96
C SER A 90 15.34 -25.22 -6.64
N SER A 91 16.22 -26.18 -6.31
CA SER A 91 16.11 -27.59 -6.74
C SER A 91 14.89 -28.31 -6.14
N GLU A 92 14.32 -27.79 -5.04
CA GLU A 92 13.19 -28.39 -4.34
C GLU A 92 11.83 -27.95 -4.91
N ARG A 93 11.00 -28.92 -5.31
CA ARG A 93 9.67 -28.67 -5.90
C ARG A 93 8.73 -27.84 -5.00
N PHE A 94 8.82 -28.00 -3.68
CA PHE A 94 7.97 -27.29 -2.72
C PHE A 94 8.24 -25.78 -2.72
N GLN A 95 9.52 -25.39 -2.77
CA GLN A 95 9.95 -23.99 -2.81
C GLN A 95 9.54 -23.34 -4.14
N GLN A 96 9.67 -24.06 -5.27
CA GLN A 96 9.20 -23.59 -6.58
C GLN A 96 7.69 -23.29 -6.59
N GLN A 97 6.87 -24.14 -5.98
CA GLN A 97 5.43 -23.93 -5.93
C GLN A 97 5.05 -22.74 -5.05
N SER A 98 5.74 -22.56 -3.93
CA SER A 98 5.58 -21.40 -3.04
C SER A 98 5.92 -20.10 -3.77
N TRP A 99 7.03 -20.06 -4.51
CA TRP A 99 7.38 -18.92 -5.36
C TRP A 99 6.35 -18.66 -6.46
N ARG A 100 5.93 -19.69 -7.22
CA ARG A 100 4.87 -19.54 -8.23
C ARG A 100 3.58 -18.97 -7.63
N ASN A 101 3.20 -19.45 -6.45
CA ASN A 101 2.02 -18.97 -5.74
C ASN A 101 2.17 -17.51 -5.31
N ALA A 102 3.29 -17.15 -4.69
CA ALA A 102 3.60 -15.79 -4.27
C ALA A 102 3.59 -14.81 -5.47
N MET A 103 4.27 -15.17 -6.56
CA MET A 103 4.31 -14.35 -7.78
C MET A 103 2.92 -14.21 -8.41
N ARG A 104 2.13 -15.29 -8.47
CA ARG A 104 0.75 -15.23 -8.95
C ARG A 104 -0.13 -14.32 -8.10
N VAL A 105 0.08 -14.29 -6.78
CA VAL A 105 -0.63 -13.34 -5.89
C VAL A 105 -0.18 -11.91 -6.19
N CYS A 106 1.12 -11.65 -6.22
CA CYS A 106 1.67 -10.32 -6.53
C CYS A 106 1.19 -9.80 -7.90
N ALA A 107 1.15 -10.66 -8.93
CA ALA A 107 0.65 -10.33 -10.26
C ALA A 107 -0.82 -9.91 -10.26
N LYS A 108 -1.64 -10.58 -9.43
CA LYS A 108 -3.05 -10.26 -9.30
C LYS A 108 -3.22 -8.91 -8.63
N GLU A 109 -2.53 -8.69 -7.51
CA GLU A 109 -2.56 -7.41 -6.78
C GLU A 109 -2.06 -6.25 -7.64
N ALA A 110 -0.96 -6.44 -8.39
CA ALA A 110 -0.42 -5.43 -9.31
C ALA A 110 -1.38 -5.07 -10.47
N ARG A 111 -2.30 -5.97 -10.84
CA ARG A 111 -3.36 -5.67 -11.84
C ARG A 111 -4.62 -5.09 -11.21
N PHE A 112 -4.73 -5.13 -9.89
CA PHE A 112 -5.92 -4.68 -9.18
C PHE A 112 -5.97 -3.16 -9.06
N ALA A 113 -4.87 -2.54 -8.65
CA ALA A 113 -4.68 -1.09 -8.64
C ALA A 113 -3.90 -0.63 -9.88
N ALA A 114 -4.12 0.62 -10.29
CA ALA A 114 -3.24 1.28 -11.25
C ALA A 114 -1.85 1.54 -10.62
N SER A 115 -0.89 1.98 -11.42
CA SER A 115 0.51 2.17 -11.01
C SER A 115 0.70 3.19 -9.88
N ASP A 116 -0.25 4.11 -9.72
CA ASP A 116 -0.35 5.11 -8.66
C ASP A 116 -1.09 4.61 -7.41
N GLY A 117 -1.53 3.34 -7.40
CA GLY A 117 -2.35 2.76 -6.33
C GLY A 117 -3.85 3.04 -6.46
N PHE A 118 -4.30 3.73 -7.51
CA PHE A 118 -5.71 4.01 -7.73
C PHE A 118 -6.48 2.72 -8.01
N THR A 119 -7.43 2.39 -7.14
CA THR A 119 -8.24 1.16 -7.25
C THR A 119 -9.57 1.38 -7.97
N GLY A 120 -10.04 2.62 -8.04
CA GLY A 120 -11.27 3.02 -8.71
C GLY A 120 -12.06 4.09 -7.96
N TYR A 121 -13.20 4.46 -8.53
CA TYR A 121 -14.12 5.43 -7.94
C TYR A 121 -15.10 4.79 -6.98
N VAL A 122 -15.42 5.51 -5.90
CA VAL A 122 -16.55 5.20 -5.04
C VAL A 122 -17.79 5.91 -5.58
N ARG A 123 -18.84 5.15 -5.90
CA ARG A 123 -20.15 5.70 -6.30
C ARG A 123 -21.16 5.48 -5.20
N THR A 124 -21.90 6.50 -4.81
CA THR A 124 -22.96 6.37 -3.81
C THR A 124 -23.99 5.32 -4.23
N ILE A 125 -24.48 4.52 -3.28
CA ILE A 125 -25.43 3.42 -3.56
C ILE A 125 -26.84 3.92 -3.88
N ASN A 126 -27.16 5.17 -3.54
CA ASN A 126 -28.50 5.71 -3.64
C ASN A 126 -28.96 5.89 -5.09
N ARG A 127 -30.24 5.58 -5.34
CA ARG A 127 -30.92 5.85 -6.62
C ARG A 127 -31.27 7.33 -6.81
N TYR A 128 -31.28 8.09 -5.72
CA TYR A 128 -31.60 9.52 -5.69
C TYR A 128 -30.36 10.33 -5.32
N PRO A 129 -30.27 11.59 -5.79
CA PRO A 129 -29.23 12.52 -5.34
C PRO A 129 -29.17 12.57 -3.82
N LEU A 130 -27.96 12.44 -3.26
CA LEU A 130 -27.75 12.56 -1.83
C LEU A 130 -27.76 14.05 -1.47
N GLU A 131 -28.76 14.48 -0.70
CA GLU A 131 -28.76 15.81 -0.10
C GLU A 131 -28.11 15.75 1.27
N ILE A 132 -26.97 16.43 1.41
CA ILE A 132 -26.32 16.65 2.69
C ILE A 132 -26.72 18.06 3.15
N PRO A 133 -27.45 18.20 4.26
CA PRO A 133 -27.78 19.50 4.81
C PRO A 133 -26.50 20.29 5.12
N GLY A 134 -26.56 21.63 5.02
CA GLY A 134 -25.43 22.46 5.42
C GLY A 134 -25.09 22.25 6.90
N HIS A 135 -23.80 22.32 7.25
CA HIS A 135 -23.30 22.11 8.61
C HIS A 135 -23.65 20.74 9.19
N SER A 136 -23.79 19.73 8.33
CA SER A 136 -24.05 18.36 8.74
C SER A 136 -23.01 17.44 8.15
N GLU A 137 -22.74 16.38 8.90
CA GLU A 137 -21.84 15.30 8.52
C GLU A 137 -22.64 14.00 8.42
N VAL A 138 -22.42 13.24 7.35
CA VAL A 138 -23.18 12.03 7.05
C VAL A 138 -22.24 10.90 6.65
N LEU A 139 -22.52 9.71 7.17
CA LEU A 139 -21.91 8.47 6.70
C LEU A 139 -22.65 7.96 5.46
N VAL A 140 -21.93 7.88 4.35
CA VAL A 140 -22.47 7.52 3.04
C VAL A 140 -21.97 6.15 2.62
N TRP A 141 -22.91 5.31 2.19
CA TRP A 141 -22.59 4.02 1.58
C TRP A 141 -22.24 4.20 0.11
N GLY A 142 -21.06 3.69 -0.25
CA GLY A 142 -20.53 3.68 -1.60
C GLY A 142 -20.32 2.27 -2.14
N ARG A 143 -20.31 2.16 -3.46
CA ARG A 143 -19.88 1.01 -4.25
C ARG A 143 -18.57 1.33 -4.93
N THR A 144 -17.65 0.37 -4.89
CA THR A 144 -16.36 0.42 -5.56
C THR A 144 -16.03 -0.95 -6.16
N LYS A 145 -14.88 -1.08 -6.80
CA LYS A 145 -14.36 -2.34 -7.34
C LYS A 145 -14.28 -3.38 -6.22
N ALA A 146 -14.88 -4.55 -6.41
CA ALA A 146 -14.75 -5.65 -5.46
C ALA A 146 -13.31 -6.20 -5.49
N GLY A 147 -12.79 -6.62 -4.34
CA GLY A 147 -11.45 -7.17 -4.24
C GLY A 147 -11.29 -8.45 -5.06
N ILE A 148 -10.04 -8.80 -5.36
CA ILE A 148 -9.70 -10.02 -6.10
C ILE A 148 -10.34 -11.23 -5.40
N GLN A 149 -11.04 -12.07 -6.17
CA GLN A 149 -11.75 -13.24 -5.65
C GLN A 149 -12.75 -12.91 -4.52
N LYS A 150 -13.38 -11.72 -4.56
CA LYS A 150 -14.34 -11.24 -3.56
C LYS A 150 -13.76 -11.11 -2.15
N ARG A 151 -12.44 -10.99 -2.02
CA ARG A 151 -11.82 -10.70 -0.73
C ARG A 151 -12.08 -9.26 -0.32
N ASP A 152 -12.16 -9.06 0.98
CA ASP A 152 -12.15 -7.74 1.58
C ASP A 152 -10.75 -7.14 1.45
N TYR A 153 -10.67 -5.83 1.28
CA TYR A 153 -9.40 -5.11 1.23
C TYR A 153 -9.52 -3.74 1.90
N GLN A 154 -8.39 -3.20 2.35
CA GLN A 154 -8.33 -1.84 2.89
C GLN A 154 -7.97 -0.86 1.79
N CYS A 155 -8.59 0.32 1.81
CA CYS A 155 -8.29 1.41 0.89
C CYS A 155 -8.32 2.76 1.61
N LEU A 156 -7.54 3.71 1.10
CA LEU A 156 -7.71 5.11 1.41
C LEU A 156 -8.80 5.68 0.49
N VAL A 157 -9.85 6.24 1.07
CA VAL A 157 -10.87 7.00 0.34
C VAL A 157 -10.50 8.47 0.41
N GLU A 158 -10.48 9.12 -0.75
CA GLU A 158 -10.12 10.54 -0.89
C GLU A 158 -11.17 11.28 -1.71
N PRO A 159 -11.35 12.59 -1.49
CA PRO A 159 -12.20 13.41 -2.34
C PRO A 159 -11.68 13.41 -3.78
N PHE A 160 -12.60 13.30 -4.74
CA PHE A 160 -12.29 13.31 -6.17
C PHE A 160 -12.91 14.53 -6.85
N GLY A 161 -12.05 15.41 -7.38
CA GLY A 161 -12.46 16.67 -8.02
C GLY A 161 -12.92 17.74 -7.02
N GLU A 162 -13.35 18.88 -7.56
CA GLU A 162 -13.95 19.95 -6.77
C GLU A 162 -15.45 19.69 -6.59
N SER A 163 -15.94 19.82 -5.36
CA SER A 163 -17.35 19.68 -5.01
C SER A 163 -17.70 20.59 -3.84
N ASP A 164 -18.96 21.03 -3.79
CA ASP A 164 -19.53 21.74 -2.63
C ASP A 164 -19.64 20.85 -1.38
N VAL A 165 -19.40 19.55 -1.54
CA VAL A 165 -19.36 18.56 -0.47
C VAL A 165 -17.92 18.13 -0.24
N LEU A 166 -17.44 18.29 0.99
CA LEU A 166 -16.17 17.79 1.45
C LEU A 166 -16.31 16.30 1.78
N THR A 167 -15.36 15.48 1.33
CA THR A 167 -15.26 14.07 1.73
C THR A 167 -14.02 13.92 2.60
N ALA A 168 -14.19 13.38 3.80
CA ALA A 168 -13.08 13.12 4.70
C ALA A 168 -12.18 12.02 4.12
N ARG A 169 -10.86 12.25 4.19
CA ARG A 169 -9.89 11.19 3.90
C ARG A 169 -9.97 10.13 4.99
N ALA A 170 -10.25 8.90 4.62
CA ALA A 170 -10.42 7.82 5.59
C ALA A 170 -9.86 6.49 5.07
N VAL A 171 -9.22 5.73 5.95
CA VAL A 171 -8.89 4.33 5.69
C VAL A 171 -10.15 3.51 5.96
N SER A 172 -10.66 2.86 4.92
CA SER A 172 -11.90 2.08 4.97
C SER A 172 -11.68 0.65 4.51
N THR A 173 -12.48 -0.27 5.04
CA THR A 173 -12.51 -1.66 4.57
C THR A 173 -13.61 -1.83 3.53
N VAL A 174 -13.24 -2.27 2.34
CA VAL A 174 -14.18 -2.62 1.28
C VAL A 174 -14.62 -4.06 1.46
N LYS A 175 -15.93 -4.26 1.64
CA LYS A 175 -16.54 -5.59 1.75
C LYS A 175 -17.42 -5.87 0.53
N GLN A 176 -17.05 -6.86 -0.28
CA GLN A 176 -17.77 -7.21 -1.50
C GLN A 176 -18.06 -6.00 -2.42
N GLY A 177 -17.11 -5.06 -2.52
CA GLY A 177 -17.27 -3.83 -3.32
C GLY A 177 -18.15 -2.76 -2.68
N LYS A 178 -18.48 -2.86 -1.39
CA LYS A 178 -19.16 -1.80 -0.62
C LYS A 178 -18.20 -1.17 0.38
N VAL A 179 -18.29 0.14 0.55
CA VAL A 179 -17.44 0.92 1.45
C VAL A 179 -18.25 2.07 2.07
N THR A 180 -17.93 2.46 3.30
CA THR A 180 -18.47 3.67 3.93
C THR A 180 -17.45 4.79 3.88
N HIS A 181 -17.92 6.02 3.64
CA HIS A 181 -17.12 7.23 3.73
C HIS A 181 -17.94 8.34 4.38
N GLN A 182 -17.25 9.32 4.95
CA GLN A 182 -17.85 10.44 5.67
C GLN A 182 -17.81 11.68 4.78
N SER A 183 -18.95 12.34 4.64
CA SER A 183 -19.11 13.52 3.80
C SER A 183 -19.77 14.64 4.59
N GLU A 184 -19.32 15.86 4.35
CA GLU A 184 -19.75 17.07 5.05
C GLU A 184 -20.00 18.20 4.04
N LYS A 185 -21.03 19.02 4.26
CA LYS A 185 -21.28 20.21 3.45
C LYS A 185 -21.02 21.48 4.25
N HIS A 186 -19.94 22.17 3.92
CA HIS A 186 -19.71 23.54 4.36
C HIS A 186 -20.42 24.50 3.40
N LYS A 187 -21.29 25.36 3.92
CA LYS A 187 -21.94 26.40 3.12
C LYS A 187 -20.86 27.44 2.77
N GLN A 188 -20.54 27.65 1.49
CA GLN A 188 -19.88 28.89 1.10
C GLN A 188 -20.80 30.05 1.51
N HIS A 189 -20.26 31.04 2.21
CA HIS A 189 -20.98 32.29 2.46
C HIS A 189 -21.43 32.85 1.10
N PRO A 190 -22.73 33.13 0.90
CA PRO A 190 -23.12 33.90 -0.26
C PRO A 190 -22.41 35.26 -0.14
N GLY A 191 -21.60 35.59 -1.13
CA GLY A 191 -21.00 36.92 -1.24
C GLY A 191 -22.08 37.97 -1.06
N LEU A 192 -21.77 39.01 -0.28
CA LEU A 192 -22.63 40.16 -0.06
C LEU A 192 -23.26 40.61 -1.38
N PRO A 193 -24.57 40.91 -1.43
CA PRO A 193 -25.14 41.54 -2.61
C PRO A 193 -24.47 42.89 -2.81
N THR A 194 -23.75 43.05 -3.91
CA THR A 194 -23.31 44.36 -4.39
C THR A 194 -24.55 45.15 -4.77
N THR A 195 -24.85 46.19 -4.00
CA THR A 195 -25.88 47.17 -4.31
C THR A 195 -25.61 47.77 -5.70
N PRO A 196 -26.64 47.93 -6.56
CA PRO A 196 -26.45 48.61 -7.85
C PRO A 196 -26.14 50.09 -7.60
N PRO A 197 -25.35 50.74 -8.49
CA PRO A 197 -25.04 52.15 -8.34
C PRO A 197 -26.32 52.96 -8.56
N GLU A 198 -26.61 53.86 -7.62
CA GLU A 198 -27.62 54.90 -7.78
C GLU A 198 -27.25 55.76 -8.99
N ALA A 199 -28.20 55.92 -9.91
CA ALA A 199 -28.09 56.86 -11.00
C ALA A 199 -28.17 58.29 -10.43
N GLY A 200 -27.10 59.05 -10.64
CA GLY A 200 -27.01 60.50 -10.45
C GLY A 200 -26.23 61.11 -11.59
#